data_AF-W1NCN5-F1
#
_entry.id   AF-W1NCN5-F1
#
_cell.length_a   1.000
_cell.length_b   1.000
_cell.length_c   1.000
_cell.angle_alpha   90.00
_cell.angle_beta   90.00
_cell.angle_gamma   90.00
#
_symmetry.space_group_name_H-M   'P 1'
#
loop_
_entity.id
_entity.type
_entity.pdbx_description
1 polymer ?
#
loop_
_entity_poly.entity_id
_entity_poly.type
_entity_poly.pdbx_seq_one_letter_code
_entity_poly.pdbx_strand_id
1 'polypeptide(L)'
;MTTILRFSSRLALVILLLLSLMLGGAWLVWRSPLGYDRPENLPTVDAGPHEVFVYGTLRYPVVRWLVTTDFLASTPAMLEDYRRDGLDVRIDPGSQVKGELLVVDRDTLLELDRYERLGIRYQRIRVELANGQQAWLYQRLASD
;
A
#
# COMPACT_ATOMS: atom_id res chain seq x y z
N MET A 1 -39.89 -5.52 32.69
CA MET A 1 -39.52 -5.51 31.25
C MET A 1 -38.61 -4.34 30.84
N THR A 2 -38.25 -3.41 31.74
CA THR A 2 -37.44 -2.20 31.44
C THR A 2 -35.93 -2.36 31.69
N THR A 3 -35.52 -3.26 32.58
CA THR A 3 -34.11 -3.47 32.95
C THR A 3 -33.30 -4.17 31.85
N ILE A 4 -33.91 -5.13 31.15
CA ILE A 4 -33.28 -5.87 30.04
C ILE A 4 -33.02 -4.91 28.86
N LEU A 5 -33.99 -4.07 28.50
CA LEU A 5 -33.83 -3.04 27.45
C LEU A 5 -32.70 -2.03 27.75
N ARG A 6 -32.52 -1.67 29.02
CA ARG A 6 -31.45 -0.75 29.49
C ARG A 6 -30.06 -1.41 29.50
N PHE A 7 -29.99 -2.72 29.72
CA PHE A 7 -28.73 -3.47 29.66
C PHE A 7 -28.28 -3.68 28.21
N SER A 8 -29.21 -4.04 27.32
CA SER A 8 -28.96 -4.20 25.89
C SER A 8 -28.48 -2.88 25.24
N SER A 9 -29.06 -1.75 25.64
CA SER A 9 -28.65 -0.43 25.13
C SER A 9 -27.27 0.01 25.63
N ARG A 10 -26.89 -0.29 26.88
CA ARG A 10 -25.53 -0.04 27.39
C ARG A 10 -24.49 -0.92 26.71
N LEU A 11 -24.79 -2.19 26.49
CA LEU A 11 -23.92 -3.10 25.75
C LEU A 11 -23.74 -2.64 24.30
N ALA A 12 -24.83 -2.22 23.63
CA ALA A 12 -24.77 -1.68 22.29
C ALA A 12 -23.91 -0.41 22.21
N LEU A 13 -24.00 0.48 23.20
CA LEU A 13 -23.16 1.69 23.31
C LEU A 13 -21.68 1.35 23.47
N VAL A 14 -21.35 0.35 24.31
CA VAL A 14 -19.96 -0.10 24.49
C VAL A 14 -19.42 -0.71 23.19
N ILE A 15 -20.20 -1.56 22.52
CA ILE A 15 -19.82 -2.14 21.22
C ILE A 15 -19.61 -1.05 20.18
N LEU A 16 -20.52 -0.07 20.10
CA LEU A 16 -20.40 1.06 19.18
C LEU A 16 -19.13 1.88 19.47
N LEU A 17 -18.85 2.17 20.74
CA LEU A 17 -17.64 2.90 21.14
C LEU A 17 -16.36 2.14 20.74
N LEU A 18 -16.31 0.83 21.01
CA LEU A 18 -15.17 -0.01 20.64
C LEU A 18 -14.99 -0.06 19.11
N LEU A 19 -16.08 -0.18 18.36
CA LEU A 19 -16.05 -0.12 16.90
C LEU A 19 -15.57 1.25 16.40
N SER A 20 -16.04 2.35 16.98
CA SER A 20 -15.60 3.71 16.63
C SER A 20 -14.12 3.91 16.93
N LEU A 21 -13.62 3.42 18.07
CA LEU A 21 -12.19 3.47 18.40
C LEU A 21 -11.36 2.61 17.45
N MET A 22 -11.83 1.40 17.10
CA MET A 22 -11.16 0.53 16.14
C MET A 22 -11.09 1.15 14.75
N LEU A 23 -12.21 1.67 14.25
CA LEU A 23 -12.30 2.33 12.95
C LEU A 23 -11.50 3.63 12.91
N GLY A 24 -11.57 4.44 13.96
CA GLY A 24 -10.78 5.67 14.10
C GLY A 24 -9.29 5.40 14.17
N GLY A 25 -8.87 4.38 14.91
CA GLY A 25 -7.47 3.93 14.95
C GLY A 25 -6.98 3.40 13.60
N ALA A 26 -7.78 2.59 12.92
CA ALA A 26 -7.45 2.10 11.58
C ALA A 26 -7.32 3.27 10.57
N TRP A 27 -8.23 4.25 10.62
CA TRP A 27 -8.13 5.47 9.81
C TRP A 27 -6.85 6.25 10.12
N LEU A 28 -6.47 6.38 11.41
CA LEU A 28 -5.23 7.05 11.81
C LEU A 28 -3.97 6.39 11.22
N VAL A 29 -3.91 5.05 11.22
CA VAL A 29 -2.72 4.33 10.76
C VAL A 29 -2.63 4.24 9.24
N TRP A 30 -3.76 4.14 8.53
CA TRP A 30 -3.76 3.85 7.09
C TRP A 30 -4.13 5.04 6.21
N ARG A 31 -4.93 6.00 6.69
CA ARG A 31 -5.49 7.07 5.86
C ARG A 31 -5.12 8.47 6.31
N SER A 32 -4.93 8.67 7.61
CA SER A 32 -4.68 9.99 8.16
C SER A 32 -3.41 10.60 7.56
N PRO A 33 -3.42 11.92 7.29
CA PRO A 33 -2.20 12.64 6.96
C PRO A 33 -1.23 12.70 8.14
N LEU A 34 -1.66 12.31 9.34
CA LEU A 34 -0.83 12.31 10.54
C LEU A 34 0.14 11.12 10.52
N GLY A 35 1.44 11.38 10.52
CA GLY A 35 2.50 10.36 10.66
C GLY A 35 3.35 10.08 9.42
N TYR A 36 3.07 10.75 8.30
CA TYR A 36 3.95 10.80 7.14
C TYR A 36 3.88 12.16 6.44
N ASP A 37 4.99 12.89 6.50
CA ASP A 37 5.23 14.07 5.67
C ASP A 37 6.15 13.64 4.53
N ARG A 38 5.71 13.84 3.28
CA ARG A 38 6.52 13.50 2.09
C ARG A 38 7.80 14.35 2.12
N PRO A 39 8.99 13.74 2.12
CA PRO A 39 10.25 14.49 2.05
C PRO A 39 10.30 15.41 0.81
N GLU A 40 10.73 16.66 1.01
CA GLU A 40 10.76 17.70 -0.05
C GLU A 40 11.69 17.37 -1.22
N ASN A 41 12.70 16.53 -0.98
CA ASN A 41 13.68 16.12 -1.98
C ASN A 41 13.19 15.00 -2.91
N LEU A 42 11.95 14.50 -2.75
CA LEU A 42 11.42 13.46 -3.62
C LEU A 42 10.97 14.05 -4.97
N PRO A 43 11.21 13.33 -6.09
CA PRO A 43 10.75 13.76 -7.40
C PRO A 43 9.25 14.03 -7.44
N THR A 44 8.85 15.02 -8.24
CA THR A 44 7.44 15.24 -8.56
C THR A 44 6.89 14.06 -9.37
N VAL A 45 5.62 13.74 -9.16
CA VAL A 45 4.92 12.71 -9.94
C VAL A 45 4.25 13.38 -11.14
N ASP A 46 4.56 12.88 -12.33
CA ASP A 46 3.96 13.38 -13.58
C ASP A 46 2.47 13.05 -13.66
N ALA A 47 1.74 13.84 -14.46
CA ALA A 47 0.35 13.54 -14.77
C ALA A 47 0.24 12.33 -15.71
N GLY A 48 -0.87 11.59 -15.60
CA GLY A 48 -1.16 10.42 -16.45
C GLY A 48 -1.04 9.08 -15.72
N PRO A 49 -1.15 7.97 -16.46
CA PRO A 49 -1.08 6.63 -15.89
C PRO A 49 0.36 6.23 -15.56
N HIS A 50 0.51 5.49 -14.47
CA HIS A 50 1.77 4.95 -13.96
C HIS A 50 1.63 3.45 -13.73
N GLU A 51 2.60 2.70 -14.24
CA GLU A 51 2.71 1.27 -14.03
C GLU A 51 3.46 0.99 -12.72
N VAL A 52 2.89 0.17 -11.83
CA VAL A 52 3.48 -0.17 -10.52
C VAL A 52 3.48 -1.69 -10.35
N PHE A 53 4.66 -2.26 -10.15
CA PHE A 53 4.81 -3.68 -9.85
C PHE A 53 4.71 -3.92 -8.35
N VAL A 54 3.80 -4.81 -7.95
CA VAL A 54 3.57 -5.16 -6.54
C VAL A 54 3.79 -6.66 -6.31
N TYR A 55 4.54 -6.97 -5.24
CA TYR A 55 4.91 -8.36 -4.90
C TYR A 55 4.47 -8.76 -3.47
N GLY A 56 3.97 -7.80 -2.69
CA GLY A 56 3.60 -7.96 -1.27
C GLY A 56 2.10 -7.83 -1.01
N THR A 57 1.73 -7.07 0.03
CA THR A 57 0.34 -6.92 0.52
C THR A 57 -0.58 -6.24 -0.49
N LEU A 58 -0.05 -5.36 -1.34
CA LEU A 58 -0.80 -4.68 -2.42
C LEU A 58 -1.28 -5.64 -3.53
N ARG A 59 -0.93 -6.93 -3.47
CA ARG A 59 -1.55 -7.98 -4.30
C ARG A 59 -2.97 -8.33 -3.88
N TYR A 60 -3.36 -7.99 -2.65
CA TYR A 60 -4.70 -8.26 -2.15
C TYR A 60 -5.64 -7.08 -2.48
N PRO A 61 -6.74 -7.29 -3.23
CA PRO A 61 -7.63 -6.20 -3.65
C PRO A 61 -8.19 -5.37 -2.48
N VAL A 62 -8.46 -6.01 -1.34
CA VAL A 62 -8.95 -5.33 -0.13
C VAL A 62 -7.91 -4.35 0.42
N VAL A 63 -6.63 -4.69 0.37
CA VAL A 63 -5.54 -3.79 0.79
C VAL A 63 -5.44 -2.62 -0.19
N ARG A 64 -5.51 -2.88 -1.51
CA ARG A 64 -5.51 -1.80 -2.51
C ARG A 64 -6.65 -0.83 -2.28
N TRP A 65 -7.87 -1.33 -2.14
CA TRP A 65 -9.06 -0.51 -1.90
C TRP A 65 -8.94 0.30 -0.60
N LEU A 66 -8.42 -0.29 0.46
CA LEU A 66 -8.23 0.40 1.73
C LEU A 66 -7.20 1.55 1.66
N VAL A 67 -6.14 1.35 0.87
CA VAL A 67 -5.06 2.34 0.70
C VAL A 67 -5.44 3.45 -0.28
N THR A 68 -6.06 3.07 -1.39
CA THR A 68 -6.30 3.95 -2.55
C THR A 68 -7.75 4.42 -2.66
N THR A 69 -8.65 3.87 -1.85
CA THR A 69 -10.12 4.06 -1.95
C THR A 69 -10.75 3.52 -3.25
N ASP A 70 -9.94 3.05 -4.20
CA ASP A 70 -10.38 2.55 -5.50
C ASP A 70 -10.14 1.04 -5.67
N PHE A 71 -11.04 0.40 -6.41
CA PHE A 71 -10.85 -0.99 -6.85
C PHE A 71 -9.91 -1.02 -8.06
N LEU A 72 -8.61 -1.04 -7.76
CA LEU A 72 -7.58 -1.19 -8.78
C LEU A 72 -7.56 -2.63 -9.33
N ALA A 73 -7.74 -2.75 -10.65
CA ALA A 73 -7.47 -4.01 -11.34
C ALA A 73 -5.96 -4.29 -11.37
N SER A 74 -5.60 -5.56 -11.43
CA SER A 74 -4.22 -6.02 -11.58
C SER A 74 -4.11 -7.03 -12.72
N THR A 75 -2.95 -7.04 -13.37
CA THR A 75 -2.55 -8.14 -14.26
C THR A 75 -1.37 -8.90 -13.65
N PRO A 76 -1.30 -10.24 -13.78
CA PRO A 76 -0.13 -10.98 -13.35
C PRO A 76 1.14 -10.49 -14.06
N ALA A 77 2.23 -10.33 -13.31
CA ALA A 77 3.51 -9.85 -13.83
C ALA A 77 4.69 -10.58 -13.19
N MET A 78 5.84 -10.53 -13.86
CA MET A 78 7.09 -11.13 -13.39
C MET A 78 8.22 -10.10 -13.45
N LEU A 79 9.03 -10.06 -12.40
CA LEU A 79 10.26 -9.28 -12.33
C LEU A 79 11.45 -10.25 -12.33
N GLU A 80 12.38 -10.07 -13.27
CA GLU A 80 13.58 -10.90 -13.44
C GLU A 80 14.81 -10.28 -12.78
N ASP A 81 15.78 -11.11 -12.41
CA ASP A 81 17.03 -10.71 -11.72
C ASP A 81 16.82 -10.08 -10.34
N TYR A 82 15.69 -10.41 -9.70
CA TYR A 82 15.40 -10.08 -8.31
C TYR A 82 14.96 -11.33 -7.55
N ARG A 83 15.23 -11.32 -6.23
CA ARG A 83 14.62 -12.24 -5.27
C ARG A 83 13.86 -11.47 -4.21
N ARG A 84 12.78 -12.08 -3.71
CA ARG A 84 12.04 -11.56 -2.57
C ARG A 84 12.73 -11.96 -1.27
N ASP A 85 12.93 -10.99 -0.38
CA ASP A 85 13.50 -11.16 0.96
C ASP A 85 12.54 -10.55 2.00
N GLY A 86 11.58 -11.35 2.45
CA GLY A 86 10.51 -10.90 3.35
C GLY A 86 9.61 -9.81 2.74
N LEU A 87 9.74 -8.59 3.26
CA LEU A 87 9.03 -7.38 2.79
C LEU A 87 9.86 -6.53 1.81
N ASP A 88 11.02 -7.03 1.39
CA ASP A 88 11.95 -6.36 0.49
C ASP A 88 12.23 -7.21 -0.76
N VAL A 89 12.87 -6.60 -1.75
CA VAL A 89 13.35 -7.22 -2.99
C VAL A 89 14.80 -6.79 -3.24
N ARG A 90 15.66 -7.78 -3.48
CA ARG A 90 17.09 -7.57 -3.71
C ARG A 90 17.46 -8.10 -5.08
N ILE A 91 18.44 -7.46 -5.70
CA ILE A 91 19.03 -7.94 -6.95
C ILE A 91 19.61 -9.32 -6.72
N ASP A 92 19.27 -10.23 -7.62
CA ASP A 92 19.65 -11.63 -7.59
C ASP A 92 19.58 -12.19 -9.02
N PRO A 93 20.68 -12.16 -9.78
CA PRO A 93 20.69 -12.57 -11.19
C PRO A 93 20.16 -14.00 -11.38
N GLY A 94 19.27 -14.19 -12.35
CA GLY A 94 18.64 -15.47 -12.66
C GLY A 94 17.47 -15.85 -11.76
N SER A 95 17.19 -15.08 -10.70
CA SER A 95 15.98 -15.25 -9.89
C SER A 95 14.80 -14.47 -10.46
N GLN A 96 13.59 -14.86 -10.04
CA GLN A 96 12.36 -14.22 -10.49
C GLN A 96 11.39 -13.99 -9.32
N VAL A 97 10.71 -12.84 -9.35
CA VAL A 97 9.65 -12.48 -8.40
C VAL A 97 8.31 -12.43 -9.13
N LYS A 98 7.39 -13.31 -8.72
CA LYS A 98 5.99 -13.28 -9.15
C LYS A 98 5.23 -12.19 -8.41
N GLY A 99 4.60 -11.29 -9.17
CA GLY A 99 3.80 -10.21 -8.65
C GLY A 99 2.61 -9.87 -9.53
N GLU A 100 2.18 -8.63 -9.42
CA GLU A 100 1.10 -8.06 -10.20
C GLU A 100 1.51 -6.67 -10.68
N LEU A 101 1.00 -6.27 -11.83
CA LEU A 101 1.11 -4.92 -12.37
C LEU A 101 -0.19 -4.17 -12.13
N LEU A 102 -0.07 -2.99 -11.56
CA LEU A 102 -1.14 -2.01 -11.39
C LEU A 102 -0.92 -0.87 -12.37
N VAL A 103 -2.00 -0.33 -12.93
CA VAL A 103 -1.99 0.93 -13.67
C VAL A 103 -2.79 1.93 -12.85
N VAL A 104 -2.12 2.99 -12.40
CA VAL A 104 -2.68 3.95 -11.45
C VAL A 104 -2.50 5.38 -11.97
N ASP A 105 -3.38 6.30 -11.60
CA ASP A 105 -3.15 7.71 -11.88
C ASP A 105 -2.16 8.34 -10.88
N ARG A 106 -1.89 9.63 -11.07
CA ARG A 106 -0.98 10.40 -10.22
C ARG A 106 -1.42 10.41 -8.75
N ASP A 107 -2.70 10.63 -8.48
CA ASP A 107 -3.20 10.79 -7.11
C ASP A 107 -3.13 9.47 -6.37
N THR A 108 -3.53 8.38 -7.02
CA THR A 108 -3.40 7.02 -6.52
C THR A 108 -1.93 6.67 -6.26
N LEU A 109 -1.01 7.04 -7.16
CA LEU A 109 0.42 6.82 -6.95
C LEU A 109 0.94 7.57 -5.71
N LEU A 110 0.46 8.78 -5.44
CA LEU A 110 0.81 9.53 -4.23
C LEU A 110 0.24 8.88 -2.95
N GLU A 111 -0.93 8.25 -3.02
CA GLU A 111 -1.49 7.49 -1.90
C GLU A 111 -0.68 6.22 -1.61
N LEU A 112 -0.20 5.54 -2.65
CA LEU A 112 0.74 4.43 -2.53
C LEU A 112 2.09 4.90 -1.94
N ASP A 113 2.63 6.03 -2.42
CA ASP A 113 3.87 6.61 -1.89
C ASP A 113 3.74 6.88 -0.37
N ARG A 114 2.58 7.34 0.09
CA ARG A 114 2.28 7.54 1.53
C ARG A 114 2.21 6.21 2.27
N TYR A 115 1.48 5.23 1.76
CA TYR A 115 1.36 3.91 2.38
C TYR A 115 2.72 3.22 2.56
N GLU A 116 3.56 3.31 1.54
CA GLU A 116 4.92 2.77 1.56
C GLU A 116 5.91 3.68 2.32
N ARG A 117 5.49 4.86 2.77
CA ARG A 117 6.34 5.87 3.45
C ARG A 117 7.60 6.17 2.64
N LEU A 118 7.40 6.58 1.39
CA LEU A 118 8.47 6.87 0.42
C LEU A 118 9.52 7.83 0.99
N GLY A 119 10.81 7.51 0.81
CA GLY A 119 11.94 8.28 1.32
C GLY A 119 12.26 8.05 2.81
N ILE A 120 11.40 7.35 3.55
CA ILE A 120 11.65 7.00 4.97
C ILE A 120 11.83 5.48 5.13
N ARG A 121 10.98 4.68 4.47
CA ARG A 121 11.01 3.22 4.57
C ARG A 121 11.34 2.54 3.24
N TYR A 122 10.75 3.04 2.16
CA TYR A 122 10.96 2.55 0.81
C TYR A 122 11.45 3.67 -0.11
N GLN A 123 12.14 3.30 -1.17
CA GLN A 123 12.40 4.12 -2.35
C GLN A 123 11.61 3.58 -3.54
N ARG A 124 11.36 4.43 -4.52
CA ARG A 124 10.70 4.05 -5.77
C ARG A 124 11.73 4.01 -6.88
N ILE A 125 11.97 2.83 -7.43
CA ILE A 125 12.92 2.62 -8.53
C ILE A 125 12.17 2.17 -9.79
N ARG A 126 12.69 2.52 -10.96
CA ARG A 126 12.20 1.97 -12.23
C ARG A 126 12.84 0.60 -12.45
N VAL A 127 12.01 -0.36 -12.87
CA VAL A 127 12.43 -1.70 -13.25
C VAL A 127 11.77 -2.13 -14.54
N GLU A 128 12.44 -3.01 -15.27
CA GLU A 128 11.88 -3.71 -16.42
C GLU A 128 11.28 -5.04 -15.97
N LEU A 129 10.06 -5.33 -16.43
CA LEU A 129 9.38 -6.59 -16.21
C LEU A 129 9.80 -7.60 -17.29
N ALA A 130 9.54 -8.89 -17.06
CA ALA A 130 9.90 -9.97 -18.00
C ALA A 130 9.30 -9.83 -19.41
N ASN A 131 8.26 -9.00 -19.56
CA ASN A 131 7.61 -8.71 -20.84
C ASN A 131 8.10 -7.39 -21.49
N GLY A 132 9.15 -6.76 -20.95
CA GLY A 132 9.72 -5.50 -21.43
C GLY A 132 9.01 -4.23 -20.96
N GLN A 133 7.92 -4.33 -20.18
CA GLN A 133 7.24 -3.15 -19.62
C GLN A 133 8.07 -2.50 -18.50
N GLN A 134 7.97 -1.18 -18.37
CA GLN A 134 8.68 -0.41 -17.36
C GLN A 134 7.76 -0.04 -16.22
N ALA A 135 8.01 -0.58 -15.02
CA ALA A 135 7.17 -0.35 -13.86
C ALA A 135 7.94 0.33 -12.72
N TRP A 136 7.22 1.02 -11.85
CA TRP A 136 7.72 1.43 -10.55
C TRP A 136 7.73 0.25 -9.58
N LEU A 137 8.82 0.13 -8.83
CA LEU A 137 9.00 -0.84 -7.76
C LEU A 137 9.29 -0.09 -6.46
N TYR A 138 8.58 -0.44 -5.39
CA TYR A 138 8.95 -0.03 -4.05
C TYR A 138 9.98 -1.00 -3.49
N GLN A 139 11.19 -0.52 -3.27
CA GLN A 139 12.30 -1.28 -2.67
C GLN A 139 12.64 -0.68 -1.32
N ARG A 140 12.89 -1.51 -0.32
CA ARG A 140 13.17 -1.02 1.04
C ARG A 140 14.51 -0.27 1.03
N LEU A 141 14.59 0.83 1.77
CA LEU A 141 15.87 1.49 2.01
C LEU A 141 16.77 0.56 2.82
N ALA A 142 18.04 0.45 2.41
CA ALA A 142 19.04 -0.24 3.21
C ALA A 142 19.08 0.41 4.60
N SER A 143 19.06 -0.44 5.63
CA SER A 143 19.35 0.01 6.99
C SER A 143 20.85 -0.12 7.15
N ASP A 144 21.56 1.01 7.29
CA ASP A 144 22.97 1.03 7.70
C ASP A 144 23.15 0.36 9.08
#